data_AF-A0A3C1Q7I7-F1
#
_entry.id   AF-A0A3C1Q7I7-F1
#
_cell.length_a   1.000
_cell.length_b   1.000
_cell.length_c   1.000
_cell.angle_alpha   90.00
_cell.angle_beta   90.00
_cell.angle_gamma   90.00
#
_symmetry.space_group_name_H-M   'P 1'
#
loop_
_entity.id
_entity.type
_entity.pdbx_description
1 polymer ?
#
loop_
_entity_poly.entity_id
_entity_poly.type
_entity_poly.pdbx_seq_one_letter_code
_entity_poly.pdbx_strand_id
1 'polypeptide(L)'
;MRDVEEMSGFDMPESEWSGELSSYDNHTADSASALEMRSINLGLIHHGHDTIAQIESALERISSGSYGKCEGCGMDIPLERLDAIPWTTSCTQCKSKSPSPSGRSGPRPIEEEVLRPPFGGRDPARAYDDPGIHGEDIWDALAEYGTANSPQDEQARHSGGEDEF
;
A
#
# COMPACT_ATOMS: atom_id res chain seq x y z
N MET A 1 -8.51 -0.36 30.58
CA MET A 1 -7.68 -0.49 29.37
C MET A 1 -6.39 0.26 29.60
N ARG A 2 -5.25 -0.24 29.11
CA ARG A 2 -4.06 0.61 28.93
C ARG A 2 -4.32 1.52 27.74
N ASP A 3 -3.96 2.80 27.86
CA ASP A 3 -4.16 3.77 26.78
C ASP A 3 -3.30 3.40 25.56
N VAL A 4 -3.78 3.69 24.33
CA VAL A 4 -3.00 3.48 23.09
C VAL A 4 -1.65 4.18 23.19
N GLU A 5 -1.60 5.34 23.84
CA GLU A 5 -0.38 6.08 24.11
C GLU A 5 0.62 5.25 24.92
N GLU A 6 0.14 4.52 25.95
CA GLU A 6 0.95 3.63 26.79
C GLU A 6 1.44 2.38 26.03
N MET A 7 0.64 1.83 25.10
CA MET A 7 1.04 0.69 24.26
C MET A 7 1.92 1.08 23.06
N SER A 8 1.80 2.30 22.57
CA SER A 8 2.55 2.80 21.42
C SER A 8 4.03 3.06 21.72
N GLY A 9 4.37 3.18 23.02
CA GLY A 9 5.72 3.46 23.48
C GLY A 9 6.30 4.74 22.88
N PHE A 10 5.46 5.73 22.50
CA PHE A 10 5.92 6.95 21.85
C PHE A 10 6.87 7.77 22.73
N ASP A 11 6.62 7.76 24.04
CA ASP A 11 7.45 8.40 25.06
C ASP A 11 8.73 7.62 25.41
N MET A 12 8.90 6.40 24.88
CA MET A 12 10.10 5.61 25.17
C MET A 12 11.31 6.15 24.40
N PRO A 13 12.50 6.17 25.00
CA PRO A 13 13.73 6.57 24.30
C PRO A 13 14.09 5.55 23.22
N GLU A 14 14.85 5.99 22.21
CA GLU A 14 15.24 5.14 21.09
C GLU A 14 16.00 3.87 21.50
N SER A 15 16.77 3.97 22.58
CA SER A 15 17.50 2.83 23.15
C SER A 15 16.59 1.70 23.66
N GLU A 16 15.36 1.99 24.09
CA GLU A 16 14.46 0.96 24.61
C GLU A 16 13.82 0.12 23.50
N TRP A 17 13.40 0.74 22.39
CA TRP A 17 12.80 -0.01 21.28
C TRP A 17 13.85 -0.59 20.33
N SER A 18 15.03 0.02 20.20
CA SER A 18 16.08 -0.49 19.32
C SER A 18 16.89 -1.60 20.00
N GLY A 19 16.87 -1.65 21.33
CA GLY A 19 17.70 -2.56 22.13
C GLY A 19 19.17 -2.14 22.19
N GLU A 20 19.54 -1.05 21.51
CA GLU A 20 20.91 -0.56 21.42
C GLU A 20 21.17 0.56 22.42
N LEU A 21 22.33 0.53 23.10
CA LEU A 21 22.70 1.55 24.10
C LEU A 21 23.22 2.85 23.46
N SER A 22 23.62 2.82 22.18
CA SER A 22 24.16 3.99 21.48
C SER A 22 23.86 3.94 19.97
N SER A 23 23.38 5.04 19.42
CA SER A 23 23.20 5.22 17.97
C SER A 23 24.49 5.66 17.25
N TYR A 24 25.59 5.91 17.98
CA TYR A 24 26.78 6.55 17.41
C TYR A 24 27.55 5.67 16.41
N ASP A 25 27.49 4.35 16.58
CA ASP A 25 28.17 3.37 15.71
C ASP A 25 27.22 2.76 14.66
N ASN A 26 25.97 3.22 14.60
CA ASN A 26 24.99 2.64 13.70
C ASN A 26 25.09 3.25 12.30
N HIS A 27 24.94 2.42 11.27
CA HIS A 27 24.87 2.94 9.91
C HIS A 27 23.52 3.63 9.69
N THR A 28 23.49 4.74 8.95
CA THR A 28 22.25 5.52 8.74
C THR A 28 21.13 4.69 8.10
N ALA A 29 21.48 3.72 7.25
CA ALA A 29 20.54 2.78 6.65
C ALA A 29 19.91 1.81 7.66
N ASP A 30 20.66 1.44 8.70
CA ASP A 30 20.17 0.52 9.74
C ASP A 30 19.20 1.26 10.68
N SER A 31 19.53 2.50 11.05
CA SER A 31 18.60 3.39 11.77
C SER A 31 17.30 3.61 10.98
N ALA A 32 17.39 3.81 9.67
CA ALA A 32 16.20 3.96 8.82
C ALA A 32 15.32 2.69 8.83
N SER A 33 15.94 1.51 8.71
CA SER A 33 15.24 0.22 8.76
C SER A 33 14.57 -0.02 10.12
N ALA A 34 15.23 0.35 11.21
CA ALA A 34 14.68 0.26 12.57
C ALA A 34 13.45 1.18 12.75
N LEU A 35 13.51 2.41 12.24
CA LEU A 35 12.39 3.35 12.27
C LEU A 35 11.21 2.86 11.41
N GLU A 36 11.48 2.28 10.24
CA GLU A 36 10.45 1.68 9.40
C GLU A 36 9.70 0.57 10.15
N MET A 37 10.43 -0.38 10.73
CA MET A 37 9.83 -1.47 11.51
C MET A 37 8.98 -0.93 12.66
N ARG A 38 9.48 0.08 13.38
CA ARG A 38 8.70 0.74 14.43
C ARG A 38 7.40 1.35 13.91
N SER A 39 7.45 2.03 12.76
CA SER A 39 6.26 2.65 12.16
C SER A 39 5.19 1.63 11.77
N ILE A 40 5.61 0.47 11.25
CA ILE A 40 4.72 -0.64 10.91
C ILE A 40 4.06 -1.20 12.16
N ASN A 41 4.85 -1.45 13.21
CA ASN A 41 4.35 -1.94 14.49
C ASN A 41 3.31 -1.00 15.10
N LEU A 42 3.54 0.31 15.03
CA LEU A 42 2.59 1.30 15.52
C LEU A 42 1.27 1.26 14.73
N GLY A 43 1.34 1.14 13.41
CA GLY A 43 0.16 0.96 12.57
C GLY A 43 -0.66 -0.28 12.94
N LEU A 44 0.02 -1.39 13.22
CA LEU A 44 -0.63 -2.64 13.66
C LEU A 44 -1.31 -2.49 15.02
N ILE A 45 -0.64 -1.84 15.99
CA ILE A 45 -1.19 -1.56 17.32
C ILE A 45 -2.46 -0.71 17.20
N HIS A 46 -2.41 0.36 16.42
CA HIS A 46 -3.55 1.24 16.22
C HIS A 46 -4.73 0.51 15.57
N HIS A 47 -4.48 -0.26 14.51
CA HIS A 47 -5.50 -1.08 13.86
C HIS A 47 -6.13 -2.10 14.83
N GLY A 48 -5.30 -2.76 15.65
CA GLY A 48 -5.78 -3.69 16.67
C GLY A 48 -6.70 -3.02 17.69
N HIS A 49 -6.31 -1.84 18.18
CA HIS A 49 -7.12 -1.07 19.12
C HIS A 49 -8.46 -0.64 18.52
N ASP A 50 -8.47 -0.13 17.28
CA ASP A 50 -9.70 0.24 16.57
C ASP A 50 -10.62 -0.96 16.37
N THR A 51 -10.04 -2.14 16.12
CA THR A 51 -10.80 -3.38 15.99
C THR A 51 -11.43 -3.79 17.31
N ILE A 52 -10.71 -3.68 18.44
CA ILE A 52 -11.25 -3.95 19.77
C ILE A 52 -12.41 -3.01 20.09
N ALA A 53 -12.24 -1.70 19.84
CA ALA A 53 -13.30 -0.71 20.04
C ALA A 53 -14.56 -1.01 19.20
N GLN A 54 -14.38 -1.46 17.95
CA GLN A 54 -15.50 -1.89 17.11
C GLN A 54 -16.21 -3.14 17.66
N ILE A 55 -15.45 -4.11 18.17
CA ILE A 55 -16.01 -5.32 18.80
C ILE A 55 -16.80 -4.95 20.05
N GLU A 56 -16.27 -4.08 20.90
CA GLU A 56 -16.97 -3.59 22.10
C GLU A 56 -18.28 -2.89 21.75
N SER A 57 -18.25 -2.01 20.75
CA SER A 57 -19.46 -1.38 20.23
C SER A 57 -20.47 -2.41 19.70
N ALA A 58 -20.00 -3.46 18.99
CA ALA A 58 -20.88 -4.52 18.52
C ALA A 58 -21.51 -5.31 19.68
N LEU A 59 -20.77 -5.57 20.76
CA LEU A 59 -21.28 -6.21 21.97
C LEU A 59 -22.34 -5.34 22.68
N GLU A 60 -22.14 -4.03 22.76
CA GLU A 60 -23.14 -3.09 23.27
C GLU A 60 -24.42 -3.07 22.41
N ARG A 61 -24.28 -3.26 21.11
CA ARG A 61 -25.43 -3.36 20.20
C ARG A 61 -26.20 -4.65 20.36
N ILE A 62 -25.51 -5.74 20.71
CA ILE A 62 -26.15 -7.00 21.08
C ILE A 62 -26.94 -6.82 22.38
N SER A 63 -26.36 -6.18 23.39
CA SER A 63 -27.05 -5.97 24.68
C SER A 63 -28.25 -5.03 24.57
N SER A 64 -28.19 -4.03 23.68
CA SER A 64 -29.31 -3.13 23.38
C SER A 64 -30.33 -3.71 22.38
N GLY A 65 -30.07 -4.88 21.78
CA GLY A 65 -30.96 -5.50 20.78
C GLY A 65 -30.97 -4.81 19.40
N SER A 66 -30.00 -3.93 19.13
CA SER A 66 -29.84 -3.22 17.86
C SER A 66 -28.80 -3.85 16.91
N TYR A 67 -28.25 -5.00 17.30
CA TYR A 67 -27.31 -5.76 16.49
C TYR A 67 -27.93 -6.22 15.17
N GLY A 68 -27.14 -6.18 14.11
CA GLY A 68 -27.59 -6.56 12.76
C GLY A 68 -28.38 -5.49 12.02
N LYS A 69 -28.53 -4.27 12.54
CA LYS A 69 -29.13 -3.13 11.81
C LYS A 69 -28.08 -2.16 11.29
N CYS A 70 -28.21 -1.71 10.05
CA CYS A 70 -27.28 -0.75 9.46
C CYS A 70 -27.52 0.67 10.02
N GLU A 71 -26.47 1.35 10.48
CA GLU A 71 -26.59 2.74 10.99
C GLU A 71 -26.92 3.77 9.89
N GLY A 72 -26.46 3.53 8.65
CA GLY A 72 -26.69 4.46 7.55
C GLY A 72 -28.11 4.46 6.96
N CYS A 73 -28.73 3.28 6.84
CA CYS A 73 -30.05 3.12 6.20
C CYS A 73 -31.12 2.49 7.09
N GLY A 74 -30.78 2.01 8.28
CA GLY A 74 -31.70 1.35 9.22
C GLY A 74 -32.14 -0.06 8.81
N MET A 75 -31.76 -0.57 7.64
CA MET A 75 -32.10 -1.90 7.16
C MET A 75 -31.23 -2.99 7.81
N ASP A 76 -31.70 -4.23 7.80
CA ASP A 76 -30.94 -5.36 8.33
C ASP A 76 -29.67 -5.63 7.49
N ILE A 77 -28.59 -5.94 8.18
CA ILE A 77 -27.29 -6.28 7.60
C ILE A 77 -27.35 -7.75 7.15
N PRO A 78 -26.93 -8.07 5.90
CA PRO A 78 -26.91 -9.45 5.43
C PRO A 78 -26.12 -10.38 6.34
N LEU A 79 -26.66 -11.58 6.64
CA LEU A 79 -26.03 -12.56 7.52
C LEU A 79 -24.62 -12.95 7.04
N GLU A 80 -24.44 -13.15 5.73
CA GLU A 80 -23.13 -13.46 5.12
C GLU A 80 -22.06 -12.40 5.47
N ARG A 81 -22.47 -11.14 5.64
CA ARG A 81 -21.57 -10.05 6.02
C ARG A 81 -21.24 -10.08 7.51
N LEU A 82 -22.21 -10.39 8.36
CA LEU A 82 -22.00 -10.53 9.80
C LEU A 82 -21.16 -11.77 10.13
N ASP A 83 -21.24 -12.82 9.32
CA ASP A 83 -20.39 -14.01 9.44
C ASP A 83 -18.93 -13.69 9.07
N ALA A 84 -18.71 -12.89 8.02
CA ALA A 84 -17.38 -12.46 7.61
C ALA A 84 -16.77 -11.38 8.54
N ILE A 85 -17.56 -10.38 8.93
CA ILE A 85 -17.14 -9.23 9.75
C ILE A 85 -18.21 -8.92 10.80
N PRO A 86 -18.18 -9.57 11.98
CA PRO A 86 -19.26 -9.48 12.96
C PRO A 86 -19.39 -8.11 13.63
N TRP A 87 -18.31 -7.33 13.71
CA TRP A 87 -18.34 -5.99 14.30
C TRP A 87 -18.78 -4.89 13.31
N THR A 88 -19.26 -5.24 12.11
CA THR A 88 -19.64 -4.24 11.10
C THR A 88 -20.92 -3.50 11.48
N THR A 89 -20.91 -2.17 11.34
CA THR A 89 -22.07 -1.30 11.63
C THR A 89 -22.90 -0.92 10.40
N SER A 90 -22.41 -1.26 9.19
CA SER A 90 -22.98 -0.81 7.93
C SER A 90 -23.19 -1.97 6.95
N CYS A 91 -24.27 -1.89 6.15
CA CYS A 91 -24.54 -2.85 5.09
C CYS A 91 -23.66 -2.60 3.85
N THR A 92 -23.58 -3.58 2.96
CA THR A 92 -22.77 -3.51 1.73
C THR A 92 -23.14 -2.31 0.85
N GLN A 93 -24.44 -2.00 0.72
CA GLN A 93 -24.93 -0.87 -0.08
C GLN A 93 -24.52 0.49 0.50
N CYS A 94 -24.61 0.66 1.82
CA CYS A 94 -24.14 1.88 2.48
C CYS A 94 -22.62 2.02 2.36
N LYS A 95 -21.89 0.91 2.47
CA LYS A 95 -20.42 0.91 2.33
C LYS A 95 -19.96 1.17 0.89
N SER A 96 -20.70 0.72 -0.12
CA SER A 96 -20.40 1.02 -1.52
C SER A 96 -20.75 2.46 -1.92
N LYS A 97 -21.74 3.05 -1.25
CA LYS A 97 -22.21 4.42 -1.51
C LYS A 97 -21.43 5.47 -0.72
N SER A 98 -20.87 5.11 0.43
CA SER A 98 -19.89 5.98 1.09
C SER A 98 -18.72 6.18 0.12
N PRO A 99 -18.32 7.42 -0.21
CA PRO A 99 -17.10 7.62 -0.96
C PRO A 99 -16.00 6.91 -0.17
N SER A 100 -15.34 5.93 -0.80
CA SER A 100 -14.20 5.31 -0.12
C SER A 100 -13.20 6.43 0.19
N PRO A 101 -12.42 6.36 1.28
CA PRO A 101 -11.31 7.31 1.46
C PRO A 101 -10.29 7.21 0.31
N SER A 102 -10.29 6.10 -0.45
CA SER A 102 -9.58 5.94 -1.72
C SER A 102 -10.31 6.51 -2.94
N GLY A 103 -11.58 6.87 -2.78
CA GLY A 103 -12.42 7.62 -3.69
C GLY A 103 -12.16 9.09 -3.46
N ARG A 104 -11.07 9.55 -4.06
CA ARG A 104 -10.72 10.94 -4.31
C ARG A 104 -12.00 11.78 -4.47
N SER A 105 -12.44 12.45 -3.41
CA SER A 105 -13.71 13.20 -3.43
C SER A 105 -13.56 14.58 -4.09
N GLY A 106 -12.42 14.86 -4.72
CA GLY A 106 -12.19 15.97 -5.62
C GLY A 106 -11.72 15.47 -6.99
N PRO A 107 -11.81 16.31 -8.04
CA PRO A 107 -11.11 16.02 -9.28
C PRO A 107 -9.65 15.76 -8.90
N ARG A 108 -9.09 14.70 -9.47
CA ARG A 108 -7.67 14.47 -9.29
C ARG A 108 -6.89 15.68 -9.81
N PRO A 109 -5.74 16.00 -9.20
CA PRO A 109 -4.87 17.05 -9.72
C PRO A 109 -4.74 16.91 -11.23
N ILE A 110 -4.72 18.03 -11.95
CA ILE A 110 -4.55 18.05 -13.41
C ILE A 110 -3.26 17.31 -13.82
N GLU A 111 -2.28 17.27 -12.92
CA GLU A 111 -1.04 16.49 -13.03
C GLU A 111 -1.31 14.99 -13.21
N GLU A 112 -2.37 14.42 -12.64
CA GLU A 112 -2.70 13.01 -12.86
C GLU A 112 -3.30 12.74 -14.26
N GLU A 113 -3.98 13.73 -14.83
CA GLU A 113 -4.47 13.65 -16.22
C GLU A 113 -3.30 13.69 -17.22
N VAL A 114 -2.20 14.36 -16.83
CA VAL A 114 -0.97 14.46 -17.61
C VAL A 114 0.04 13.35 -17.26
N LEU A 115 -0.08 12.67 -16.11
CA LEU A 115 0.65 11.46 -15.73
C LEU A 115 0.22 10.29 -16.60
N ARG A 116 0.70 10.31 -17.84
CA ARG A 116 0.82 9.13 -18.68
C ARG A 116 1.89 8.25 -18.05
N PRO A 117 1.74 6.92 -18.04
CA PRO A 117 2.86 6.04 -17.74
C PRO A 117 4.07 6.48 -18.60
N PRO A 118 5.26 6.68 -18.02
CA PRO A 118 6.40 7.27 -18.72
C PRO A 118 6.87 6.45 -19.93
N PHE A 119 6.38 5.23 -20.08
CA PHE A 119 6.51 4.37 -21.25
C PHE A 119 5.15 3.68 -21.42
N GLY A 120 4.50 3.83 -22.57
CA GLY A 120 3.13 3.38 -22.85
C GLY A 120 2.73 2.13 -22.08
N GLY A 121 1.74 2.26 -21.20
CA GLY A 121 1.31 1.16 -20.34
C GLY A 121 0.59 0.06 -21.13
N ARG A 122 0.56 -1.16 -20.59
CA ARG A 122 -0.22 -2.31 -21.07
C ARG A 122 -1.73 -2.17 -20.81
N ASP A 123 -2.27 -0.95 -20.79
CA ASP A 123 -3.70 -0.70 -20.59
C ASP A 123 -4.40 -0.68 -21.96
N PRO A 124 -5.18 -1.73 -22.30
CA PRO A 124 -5.86 -1.80 -23.59
C PRO A 124 -6.92 -0.70 -23.77
N ALA A 125 -7.41 -0.08 -22.69
CA ALA A 125 -8.40 1.00 -22.75
C ALA A 125 -7.79 2.36 -23.12
N ARG A 126 -6.46 2.49 -23.08
CA ARG A 126 -5.70 3.69 -23.46
C ARG A 126 -4.59 3.40 -24.47
N ALA A 127 -4.81 2.35 -25.28
CA ALA A 127 -3.98 1.99 -26.41
C ALA A 127 -4.12 3.06 -27.52
N TYR A 128 -3.41 4.17 -27.38
CA TYR A 128 -2.97 4.88 -28.57
C TYR A 128 -1.89 4.01 -29.22
N ASP A 129 -1.97 3.84 -30.54
CA ASP A 129 -0.82 3.55 -31.39
C ASP A 129 0.16 4.73 -31.21
N ASP A 130 0.96 4.70 -30.15
CA ASP A 130 2.10 5.60 -30.01
C ASP A 130 3.24 4.97 -30.81
N PRO A 131 3.65 5.54 -31.97
CA PRO A 131 4.77 5.02 -32.75
C PRO A 131 6.13 5.26 -32.07
N GLY A 132 6.15 5.74 -30.83
CA GLY A 132 7.34 5.91 -30.00
C GLY A 132 7.92 4.60 -29.48
N ILE A 133 9.17 4.68 -29.02
CA ILE A 133 9.92 3.55 -28.45
C ILE A 133 9.23 3.08 -27.16
N HIS A 134 8.71 1.86 -27.18
CA HIS A 134 8.11 1.22 -26.02
C HIS A 134 9.16 0.77 -25.00
N GLY A 135 8.71 0.48 -23.78
CA GLY A 135 9.61 -0.08 -22.76
C GLY A 135 10.29 -1.37 -23.24
N GLU A 136 9.59 -2.20 -24.00
CA GLU A 136 10.14 -3.42 -24.62
C GLU A 136 11.21 -3.12 -25.68
N ASP A 137 11.02 -2.10 -26.52
CA ASP A 137 12.01 -1.70 -27.52
C ASP A 137 13.34 -1.20 -26.89
N ILE A 138 13.25 -0.51 -25.75
CA ILE A 138 14.44 -0.06 -24.99
C ILE A 138 15.18 -1.27 -24.42
N TRP A 139 14.45 -2.24 -23.86
CA TRP A 139 15.04 -3.46 -23.33
C TRP A 139 15.69 -4.31 -24.41
N ASP A 140 15.06 -4.47 -25.57
CA ASP A 140 15.61 -5.23 -26.69
C ASP A 140 16.89 -4.58 -27.25
N ALA A 141 16.91 -3.25 -27.39
CA ALA A 141 18.10 -2.51 -27.82
C ALA A 141 19.28 -2.62 -26.83
N LEU A 142 19.00 -2.60 -25.52
CA LEU A 142 20.04 -2.78 -24.49
C LEU A 142 20.50 -4.24 -24.39
N ALA A 143 19.58 -5.18 -24.61
CA ALA A 143 19.88 -6.61 -24.55
C ALA A 143 20.88 -7.04 -25.64
N GLU A 144 20.92 -6.33 -26.78
CA GLU A 144 21.95 -6.51 -27.80
C GLU A 144 23.37 -6.30 -27.26
N TYR A 145 23.55 -5.39 -26.29
CA TYR A 145 24.84 -5.14 -25.64
C TYR A 145 25.14 -6.05 -24.45
N GLY A 146 24.24 -7.00 -24.15
CA GLY A 146 24.37 -8.00 -23.09
C GLY A 146 23.38 -7.82 -21.95
N THR A 147 22.86 -8.93 -21.43
CA THR A 147 21.96 -8.94 -20.27
C THR A 147 22.52 -9.79 -19.13
N ALA A 148 22.08 -9.54 -17.90
CA ALA A 148 22.47 -10.37 -16.75
C ALA A 148 21.85 -11.79 -16.77
N ASN A 149 20.98 -12.09 -17.74
CA ASN A 149 20.26 -13.36 -17.86
C ASN A 149 20.85 -14.32 -18.91
N SER A 150 21.82 -13.89 -19.73
CA SER A 150 22.54 -14.79 -20.65
C SER A 150 23.78 -15.40 -19.98
N PRO A 151 24.20 -16.62 -20.36
CA PRO A 151 25.49 -17.19 -19.94
C PRO A 151 26.63 -16.19 -20.25
N GLN A 152 27.63 -16.12 -19.37
CA GLN A 152 28.72 -15.13 -19.51
C GLN A 152 29.50 -15.25 -20.84
N ASP A 153 29.39 -16.38 -21.54
CA ASP A 153 30.16 -16.72 -22.73
C ASP A 153 29.47 -16.35 -24.07
N GLU A 154 28.22 -15.88 -24.06
CA GLU A 154 27.56 -15.36 -25.27
C GLU A 154 27.95 -13.89 -25.49
N GLN A 155 28.91 -13.66 -26.39
CA GLN A 155 29.27 -12.30 -26.82
C GLN A 155 28.13 -11.68 -27.65
N ALA A 156 27.68 -10.50 -27.24
CA ALA A 156 26.94 -9.56 -28.08
C ALA A 156 27.59 -9.49 -29.47
N ARG A 157 26.84 -9.77 -30.54
CA ARG A 157 27.35 -9.73 -31.92
C ARG A 157 27.53 -8.29 -32.36
N HIS A 158 28.56 -7.62 -31.86
CA HIS A 158 28.89 -6.27 -32.31
C HIS A 158 29.60 -6.35 -33.67
N SER A 159 28.87 -6.19 -34.76
CA SER A 159 29.48 -5.77 -36.03
C SER A 159 29.85 -4.29 -35.89
N GLY A 160 31.07 -4.04 -35.41
CA GLY A 160 31.64 -2.69 -35.36
C GLY A 160 31.57 -2.04 -36.73
N GLY A 161 30.92 -0.87 -36.80
CA GLY A 161 31.08 0.05 -37.91
C GLY A 161 32.53 0.52 -37.95
N GLU A 162 33.08 0.53 -39.15
CA GLU A 162 34.42 1.04 -39.43
C GLU A 162 34.38 2.57 -39.29
N ASP A 163 34.96 3.10 -38.21
CA ASP A 163 35.18 4.54 -38.06
C ASP A 163 36.29 4.96 -39.05
N GLU A 164 35.91 5.50 -40.21
CA GLU A 164 36.82 6.26 -41.08
C GLU A 164 37.02 7.68 -40.49
N PHE A 165 38.29 8.02 -40.27
CA PHE A 165 38.81 9.27 -39.69
C PHE A 165 38.38 10.55 -40.44
#